data_AF-A0A0C3QGZ3-F1
#
_entry.id   AF-A0A0C3QGZ3-F1
#
_cell.length_a   1.000
_cell.length_b   1.000
_cell.length_c   1.000
_cell.angle_alpha   90.00
_cell.angle_beta   90.00
_cell.angle_gamma   90.00
#
_symmetry.space_group_name_H-M   'P 1'
#
loop_
_entity.id
_entity.type
_entity.pdbx_description
1 polymer ?
#
loop_
_entity_poly.entity_id
_entity_poly.type
_entity_poly.pdbx_seq_one_letter_code
_entity_poly.pdbx_strand_id
1 'polypeptide(L)'
;MPPKFDPNDPAVAELIASFEAIGLSKPKATDAARNAKNAATLKEIAEQTNLKGKGLNEKQASLVATLAIQAGSLGSNERAHIVTGISEGKLKSVDQVSAAVKYLEAHPAPVDEEEFNKECGVWNSLPTR
;
A
#
# COMPACT_ATOMS: atom_id res chain seq x y z
N MET A 1 10.99 8.15 -25.76
CA MET A 1 10.81 6.70 -25.54
C MET A 1 10.48 6.50 -24.08
N PRO A 2 9.44 5.72 -23.71
CA PRO A 2 9.30 5.34 -22.30
C PRO A 2 10.55 4.55 -21.89
N PRO A 3 11.12 4.79 -20.71
CA PRO A 3 12.31 4.08 -20.26
C PRO A 3 11.99 2.58 -20.24
N LYS A 4 12.83 1.78 -20.92
CA LYS A 4 12.84 0.34 -20.73
C LYS A 4 13.13 0.11 -19.25
N PHE A 5 12.34 -0.75 -18.62
CA PHE A 5 12.62 -1.14 -17.26
C PHE A 5 13.92 -1.96 -17.25
N ASP A 6 14.98 -1.38 -16.70
CA ASP A 6 16.28 -2.00 -16.54
C ASP A 6 16.53 -2.21 -15.04
N PRO A 7 16.42 -3.45 -14.52
CA PRO A 7 16.64 -3.75 -13.10
C PRO A 7 18.09 -3.55 -12.65
N ASN A 8 19.02 -3.35 -13.59
CA ASN A 8 20.41 -3.00 -13.31
C ASN A 8 20.65 -1.49 -13.29
N ASP A 9 19.63 -0.66 -13.61
CA ASP A 9 19.75 0.78 -13.51
C ASP A 9 19.87 1.18 -12.03
N PRO A 10 20.83 2.05 -11.65
CA PRO A 10 21.03 2.45 -10.27
C PRO A 10 19.75 3.02 -9.63
N ALA A 11 18.93 3.76 -10.39
CA ALA A 11 17.68 4.31 -9.85
C ALA A 11 16.65 3.21 -9.52
N VAL A 12 16.59 2.16 -10.33
CA VAL A 12 15.70 1.01 -10.11
C VAL A 12 16.22 0.16 -8.95
N ALA A 13 17.53 -0.06 -8.86
CA ALA A 13 18.16 -0.78 -7.76
C ALA A 13 17.91 -0.09 -6.40
N GLU A 14 18.00 1.25 -6.34
CA GLU A 14 17.68 2.02 -5.15
C GLU A 14 16.19 1.93 -4.76
N LEU A 15 15.28 1.90 -5.74
CA LEU A 15 13.86 1.68 -5.50
C LEU A 15 13.60 0.29 -4.93
N ILE A 16 14.20 -0.74 -5.54
CA ILE A 16 14.08 -2.13 -5.08
C ILE A 16 14.59 -2.24 -3.64
N ALA A 17 15.78 -1.71 -3.34
CA ALA A 17 16.35 -1.72 -1.99
C ALA A 17 15.47 -0.95 -0.98
N SER A 18 14.85 0.15 -1.41
CA SER A 18 13.91 0.91 -0.57
C SER A 18 12.64 0.11 -0.25
N PHE A 19 12.11 -0.65 -1.22
CA PHE A 19 10.96 -1.52 -1.04
C PHE A 19 11.29 -2.74 -0.18
N GLU A 20 12.48 -3.33 -0.37
CA GLU A 20 12.99 -4.39 0.51
C GLU A 20 13.14 -3.92 1.96
N ALA A 21 13.60 -2.68 2.18
CA ALA A 21 13.68 -2.08 3.52
C ALA A 21 12.31 -1.84 4.19
N ILE A 22 11.22 -1.80 3.41
CA ILE A 22 9.84 -1.73 3.92
C ILE A 22 9.30 -3.13 4.25
N GLY A 23 10.03 -4.19 3.88
CA GLY A 23 9.67 -5.60 4.13
C GLY A 23 9.20 -6.36 2.90
N LEU A 24 9.27 -5.79 1.69
CA LEU A 24 8.93 -6.52 0.46
C LEU A 24 10.01 -7.54 0.10
N SER A 25 9.58 -8.71 -0.33
CA SER A 25 10.47 -9.67 -1.00
C SER A 25 11.01 -9.08 -2.31
N LYS A 26 12.27 -9.36 -2.64
CA LYS A 26 12.93 -8.98 -3.91
C LYS A 26 12.07 -9.08 -5.18
N PRO A 27 11.33 -10.17 -5.46
CA PRO A 27 10.48 -10.25 -6.66
C PRO A 27 9.34 -9.21 -6.66
N LYS A 28 8.70 -8.96 -5.51
CA LYS A 28 7.63 -7.96 -5.39
C LYS A 28 8.17 -6.53 -5.44
N ALA A 29 9.34 -6.29 -4.85
CA ALA A 29 10.04 -5.01 -4.95
C ALA A 29 10.40 -4.68 -6.42
N THR A 30 10.88 -5.68 -7.17
CA THR A 30 11.21 -5.54 -8.59
C THR A 30 9.97 -5.27 -9.43
N ASP A 31 8.86 -5.95 -9.16
CA ASP A 31 7.60 -5.72 -9.88
C ASP A 31 7.02 -4.32 -9.60
N ALA A 32 7.09 -3.85 -8.34
CA ALA A 32 6.71 -2.50 -7.97
C ALA A 32 7.60 -1.43 -8.64
N ALA A 33 8.91 -1.69 -8.73
CA ALA A 33 9.87 -0.81 -9.40
C ALA A 33 9.72 -0.82 -10.94
N ARG A 34 9.03 -1.83 -11.51
CA ARG A 34 8.80 -1.95 -12.95
C ARG A 34 8.03 -0.79 -13.54
N ASN A 35 7.17 -0.19 -12.74
CA ASN A 35 6.31 0.89 -13.17
C ASN A 35 6.65 2.14 -12.37
N ALA A 36 7.35 3.09 -12.98
CA ALA A 36 7.87 4.29 -12.31
C ALA A 36 6.77 5.06 -11.54
N LYS A 37 5.54 5.08 -12.06
CA LYS A 37 4.38 5.68 -11.39
C LYS A 37 4.02 4.94 -10.09
N ASN A 38 3.95 3.62 -10.14
CA ASN A 38 3.62 2.81 -8.95
C ASN A 38 4.75 2.87 -7.91
N ALA A 39 6.00 2.89 -8.39
CA ALA A 39 7.17 3.03 -7.54
C ALA A 39 7.18 4.38 -6.80
N ALA A 40 6.84 5.47 -7.49
CA ALA A 40 6.68 6.79 -6.88
C ALA A 40 5.57 6.78 -5.82
N THR A 41 4.37 6.29 -6.17
CA THR A 41 3.25 6.18 -5.23
C THR A 41 3.61 5.36 -3.99
N LEU A 42 4.28 4.21 -4.17
CA LEU A 42 4.68 3.35 -3.04
C LEU A 42 5.69 4.04 -2.13
N LYS A 43 6.65 4.78 -2.72
CA LYS A 43 7.64 5.55 -1.98
C LYS A 43 6.98 6.67 -1.17
N GLU A 44 6.09 7.45 -1.80
CA GLU A 44 5.33 8.51 -1.11
C GLU A 44 4.51 7.94 0.05
N ILE A 45 3.81 6.83 -0.17
CA ILE A 45 3.06 6.13 0.87
C ILE A 45 3.97 5.73 2.03
N ALA A 46 5.13 5.14 1.73
CA ALA A 46 6.07 4.67 2.73
C ALA A 46 6.65 5.81 3.57
N GLU A 47 6.91 6.97 2.95
CA GLU A 47 7.39 8.17 3.61
C GLU A 47 6.29 8.82 4.47
N GLN A 48 5.08 8.97 3.93
CA GLN A 48 3.94 9.59 4.65
C GLN A 48 3.50 8.79 5.88
N THR A 49 3.55 7.46 5.79
CA THR A 49 3.07 6.58 6.88
C THR A 49 4.20 6.01 7.73
N ASN A 50 5.43 6.44 7.47
CA ASN A 50 6.66 6.00 8.14
C ASN A 50 6.76 4.47 8.23
N LEU A 51 6.53 3.78 7.11
CA LEU A 51 6.48 2.31 7.09
C LEU A 51 7.79 1.65 7.52
N LYS A 52 8.91 2.31 7.21
CA LYS A 52 10.25 1.86 7.62
C LYS A 52 10.36 1.74 9.16
N GLY A 53 9.68 2.62 9.91
CA GLY A 53 9.62 2.55 11.37
C GLY A 53 8.61 1.57 11.92
N LYS A 54 7.60 1.16 11.13
CA LYS A 54 6.52 0.25 11.58
C LYS A 54 6.91 -1.23 11.56
N GLY A 55 7.97 -1.62 10.85
CA GLY A 55 8.43 -3.01 10.80
C GLY A 55 7.39 -3.96 10.21
N LEU A 56 6.83 -3.61 9.04
CA LEU A 56 5.85 -4.44 8.36
C LEU A 56 6.43 -5.83 8.06
N ASN A 57 5.62 -6.86 8.25
CA ASN A 57 5.98 -8.19 7.78
C ASN A 57 5.81 -8.30 6.25
N GLU A 58 6.37 -9.36 5.64
CA GLU A 58 6.34 -9.55 4.19
C GLU A 58 4.91 -9.54 3.61
N LYS A 59 3.93 -10.08 4.33
CA LYS A 59 2.52 -10.07 3.91
C LYS A 59 1.99 -8.65 3.86
N GLN A 60 2.17 -7.88 4.93
CA GLN A 60 1.74 -6.49 5.03
C GLN A 60 2.42 -5.61 3.98
N ALA A 61 3.75 -5.70 3.86
CA ALA A 61 4.51 -4.94 2.87
C ALA A 61 4.03 -5.28 1.44
N SER A 62 3.67 -6.54 1.21
CA SER A 62 3.09 -6.94 -0.07
C SER A 62 1.70 -6.38 -0.35
N LEU A 63 0.85 -6.26 0.68
CA LEU A 63 -0.45 -5.60 0.57
C LEU A 63 -0.29 -4.11 0.26
N VAL A 64 0.69 -3.44 0.88
CA VAL A 64 1.00 -2.03 0.60
C VAL A 64 1.48 -1.84 -0.84
N ALA A 65 2.32 -2.74 -1.36
CA ALA A 65 2.72 -2.65 -2.77
C ALA A 65 1.52 -2.85 -3.72
N THR A 66 0.63 -3.80 -3.41
CA THR A 66 -0.62 -3.98 -4.14
C THR A 66 -1.54 -2.75 -4.04
N LEU A 67 -1.56 -2.07 -2.90
CA LEU A 67 -2.26 -0.81 -2.74
C LEU A 67 -1.68 0.28 -3.65
N ALA A 68 -0.35 0.45 -3.71
CA ALA A 68 0.27 1.49 -4.52
C ALA A 68 -0.04 1.36 -6.03
N ILE A 69 -0.30 0.14 -6.50
CA ILE A 69 -0.75 -0.14 -7.87
C ILE A 69 -2.20 0.31 -8.09
N GLN A 70 -3.07 0.10 -7.10
CA GLN A 70 -4.51 0.35 -7.20
C GLN A 70 -4.90 1.78 -6.82
N ALA A 71 -4.21 2.39 -5.86
CA ALA A 71 -4.55 3.68 -5.28
C ALA A 71 -4.08 4.88 -6.10
N GLY A 72 -3.75 4.70 -7.38
CA GLY A 72 -3.24 5.77 -8.24
C GLY A 72 -4.23 6.93 -8.42
N SER A 73 -5.53 6.67 -8.22
CA SER A 73 -6.65 7.63 -8.24
C SER A 73 -6.93 8.28 -6.88
N LEU A 74 -6.54 7.64 -5.78
CA LEU A 74 -6.80 8.11 -4.42
C LEU A 74 -5.88 9.25 -4.00
N GLY A 75 -6.35 10.12 -3.10
CA GLY A 75 -5.54 11.12 -2.43
C GLY A 75 -4.54 10.51 -1.42
N SER A 76 -3.59 11.33 -0.99
CA SER A 76 -2.57 10.97 0.01
C SER A 76 -3.19 10.50 1.34
N ASN A 77 -4.28 11.13 1.78
CA ASN A 77 -4.93 10.81 3.04
C ASN A 77 -5.63 9.45 2.99
N GLU A 78 -6.36 9.17 1.90
CA GLU A 78 -7.03 7.89 1.69
C GLU A 78 -6.03 6.74 1.63
N ARG A 79 -4.92 6.92 0.91
CA ARG A 79 -3.81 5.96 0.87
C ARG A 79 -3.26 5.70 2.26
N ALA A 80 -2.96 6.75 3.03
CA ALA A 80 -2.43 6.64 4.37
C ALA A 80 -3.39 5.91 5.33
N HIS A 81 -4.70 6.11 5.16
CA HIS A 81 -5.72 5.41 5.94
C HIS A 81 -5.68 3.89 5.69
N ILE A 82 -5.66 3.46 4.43
CA ILE A 82 -5.58 2.02 4.08
C ILE A 82 -4.27 1.41 4.62
N VAL A 83 -3.16 2.11 4.48
CA VAL A 83 -1.84 1.62 4.95
C VAL A 83 -1.81 1.46 6.46
N THR A 84 -2.47 2.36 7.18
CA THR A 84 -2.66 2.23 8.63
C THR A 84 -3.49 0.99 8.94
N GLY A 85 -4.59 0.75 8.23
CA GLY A 85 -5.38 -0.48 8.35
C GLY A 85 -4.59 -1.76 8.07
N ILE A 86 -3.68 -1.76 7.10
CA ILE A 86 -2.77 -2.90 6.84
C ILE A 86 -1.77 -3.06 8.00
N SER A 87 -1.19 -1.96 8.48
CA SER A 87 -0.20 -1.96 9.57
C SER A 87 -0.79 -2.47 10.88
N GLU A 88 -2.03 -2.09 11.18
CA GLU A 88 -2.81 -2.54 12.33
C GLU A 88 -3.36 -3.96 12.17
N GLY A 89 -3.25 -4.55 10.97
CA GLY A 89 -3.78 -5.87 10.66
C GLY A 89 -5.30 -5.91 10.53
N LYS A 90 -5.98 -4.76 10.34
CA LYS A 90 -7.39 -4.70 9.95
C LYS A 90 -7.58 -5.27 8.54
N LEU A 91 -6.70 -4.88 7.62
CA LEU A 91 -6.67 -5.36 6.23
C LEU A 91 -5.59 -6.43 6.09
N LYS A 92 -6.01 -7.68 5.84
CA LYS A 92 -5.15 -8.87 5.82
C LYS A 92 -5.04 -9.53 4.44
N SER A 93 -5.90 -9.13 3.50
CA SER A 93 -5.99 -9.75 2.18
C SER A 93 -6.07 -8.70 1.07
N VAL A 94 -5.65 -9.08 -0.14
CA VAL A 94 -5.70 -8.22 -1.32
C VAL A 94 -7.12 -7.76 -1.62
N ASP A 95 -8.12 -8.64 -1.50
CA ASP A 95 -9.53 -8.30 -1.71
C ASP A 95 -10.01 -7.18 -0.78
N GLN A 96 -9.59 -7.19 0.50
CA GLN A 96 -9.94 -6.15 1.45
C GLN A 96 -9.29 -4.81 1.10
N VAL A 97 -8.04 -4.84 0.61
CA VAL A 97 -7.34 -3.65 0.11
C VAL A 97 -8.04 -3.10 -1.15
N SER A 98 -8.41 -3.96 -2.08
CA SER A 98 -9.15 -3.57 -3.29
C SER A 98 -10.53 -3.00 -2.98
N ALA A 99 -11.25 -3.58 -2.00
CA ALA A 99 -12.52 -3.03 -1.51
C ALA A 99 -12.33 -1.67 -0.85
N ALA A 100 -11.29 -1.51 -0.01
CA ALA A 100 -10.95 -0.25 0.62
C ALA A 100 -10.64 0.85 -0.40
N VAL A 101 -9.89 0.51 -1.46
CA VAL A 101 -9.61 1.47 -2.54
C VAL A 101 -10.91 1.92 -3.19
N LYS A 102 -11.77 0.99 -3.61
CA LYS A 102 -13.06 1.31 -4.25
C LYS A 102 -13.98 2.14 -3.34
N TYR A 103 -14.01 1.80 -2.05
CA TYR A 103 -14.81 2.54 -1.08
C TYR A 103 -14.33 3.98 -0.98
N LEU A 104 -13.02 4.21 -0.82
CA LEU A 104 -12.46 5.57 -0.72
C LEU A 104 -12.50 6.35 -2.04
N GLU A 105 -12.52 5.67 -3.19
CA GLU A 105 -12.77 6.31 -4.49
C GLU A 105 -14.20 6.86 -4.59
N ALA A 106 -15.18 6.14 -4.04
CA ALA A 106 -16.59 6.54 -4.04
C ALA A 106 -16.97 7.45 -2.85
N HIS A 107 -16.26 7.32 -1.73
CA HIS A 107 -16.50 8.01 -0.46
C HIS A 107 -15.22 8.73 -0.01
N PRO A 108 -14.93 9.91 -0.59
CA PRO A 108 -13.83 10.74 -0.11
C PRO A 108 -14.11 11.23 1.31
N ALA A 109 -13.04 11.57 2.05
CA ALA A 109 -13.10 11.90 3.47
C ALA A 109 -14.19 12.94 3.85
N PRO A 110 -14.82 12.82 5.04
CA PRO A 110 -14.51 11.89 6.13
C PRO A 110 -15.00 10.45 5.90
N VAL A 111 -14.14 9.48 6.24
CA VAL A 111 -14.43 8.04 6.09
C VAL A 111 -15.29 7.58 7.26
N ASP A 112 -16.43 6.97 6.97
CA ASP A 112 -17.22 6.27 7.99
C ASP A 112 -16.53 4.94 8.31
N GLU A 113 -15.90 4.82 9.48
CA GLU A 113 -15.17 3.60 9.83
C GLU A 113 -16.09 2.38 9.98
N GLU A 114 -17.35 2.53 10.38
CA GLU A 114 -18.27 1.39 10.50
C GLU A 114 -18.66 0.86 9.12
N GLU A 115 -19.01 1.76 8.20
CA GLU A 115 -19.35 1.40 6.83
C GLU A 115 -18.13 0.89 6.06
N PHE A 116 -16.97 1.57 6.20
CA PHE A 116 -15.70 1.12 5.63
C PHE A 116 -15.35 -0.29 6.09
N ASN A 117 -15.44 -0.56 7.40
CA ASN A 117 -15.13 -1.89 7.94
C ASN A 117 -16.12 -2.94 7.40
N LYS A 118 -17.39 -2.60 7.24
CA LYS A 118 -18.40 -3.50 6.67
C LYS A 118 -18.12 -3.81 5.20
N GLU A 119 -17.87 -2.79 4.39
CA GLU A 119 -17.60 -2.92 2.95
C GLU A 119 -16.26 -3.62 2.67
N CYS A 120 -15.24 -3.37 3.51
CA CYS A 120 -13.93 -4.01 3.40
C CYS A 120 -13.86 -5.40 4.04
N GLY A 121 -14.97 -5.90 4.60
CA GLY A 121 -15.02 -7.20 5.28
C GLY A 121 -14.13 -7.28 6.53
N VAL A 122 -13.92 -6.16 7.21
CA VAL A 122 -13.20 -6.03 8.49
C VAL A 122 -14.22 -6.23 9.62
N TRP A 123 -14.79 -7.43 9.73
CA TRP A 123 -15.82 -7.73 10.74
C TRP A 123 -15.25 -7.97 12.15
N ASN A 124 -13.93 -8.09 12.29
CA ASN A 124 -13.32 -8.66 13.50
C ASN A 124 -12.39 -7.72 14.28
N SER A 125 -12.51 -6.40 14.07
CA SER A 125 -11.62 -5.39 14.70
C SER A 125 -12.34 -4.48 15.68
N LEU A 126 -13.53 -4.84 16.15
CA LEU A 126 -14.13 -4.16 17.31
C LEU A 126 -13.26 -4.47 18.55
N PRO A 127 -12.79 -3.46 19.30
CA PRO A 127 -12.19 -3.71 20.59
C PRO A 127 -13.25 -4.41 21.45
N THR A 128 -12.95 -5.64 21.86
CA THR A 128 -13.71 -6.28 22.93
C THR A 128 -13.52 -5.39 24.17
N ARG A 129 -14.67 -4.96 24.66
CA ARG A 129 -14.93 -3.97 25.71
C ARG A 129 -14.06 -4.11 26.96
#